data_AF-A0A3M7TX15-F1
#
_entry.id   AF-A0A3M7TX15-F1
#
_cell.length_a   1.000
_cell.length_b   1.000
_cell.length_c   1.000
_cell.angle_alpha   90.00
_cell.angle_beta   90.00
_cell.angle_gamma   90.00
#
_symmetry.space_group_name_H-M   'P 1'
#
loop_
_entity.id
_entity.type
_entity.pdbx_description
1 polymer ?
#
loop_
_entity_poly.entity_id
_entity_poly.type
_entity_poly.pdbx_seq_one_letter_code
_entity_poly.pdbx_strand_id
1 'polypeptide(L)'
;MGNREALLTSLPEDSFNETEALDIYTVTATKVYLRLDERSKRRHMPFCFFRLRELFNKYDRIWVHAVPVPDSALLQGRQSALFFTEALLNNLARQAGCELIFLTHRHQPSLKSTDRLPGSADSVQCMHLATKDDARVLAEHYAHWLPKIIGVTTSFTDNHFSISLFGVPVLEMTTVVYCRELASFRLTGGLLFRRSQNPPAYFHFLADESRLYTALIHFSPALWWPLYRISQGPIHKMVMHAYRCNL
;
A
#
# COMPACT_ATOMS: atom_id res chain seq x y z
N MET A 1 -6.36 11.71 -31.78
CA MET A 1 -5.56 10.69 -31.06
C MET A 1 -6.54 9.89 -30.22
N GLY A 2 -6.53 8.56 -30.30
CA GLY A 2 -7.44 7.74 -29.49
C GLY A 2 -7.09 7.81 -28.01
N ASN A 3 -8.07 7.56 -27.14
CA ASN A 3 -7.83 7.45 -25.70
C ASN A 3 -6.89 6.27 -25.43
N ARG A 4 -5.91 6.47 -24.54
CA ARG A 4 -5.05 5.39 -24.07
C ARG A 4 -5.81 4.64 -22.99
N GLU A 5 -6.16 3.38 -23.26
CA GLU A 5 -6.93 2.57 -22.34
C GLU A 5 -6.15 1.33 -21.85
N ALA A 6 -6.41 0.92 -20.62
CA ALA A 6 -5.87 -0.32 -20.07
C ALA A 6 -6.92 -1.12 -19.29
N LEU A 7 -6.70 -2.43 -19.17
CA LEU A 7 -7.52 -3.36 -18.39
C LEU A 7 -6.67 -4.10 -17.35
N LEU A 8 -7.08 -4.02 -16.08
CA LEU A 8 -6.58 -4.85 -14.99
C LEU A 8 -7.48 -6.08 -14.84
N THR A 9 -6.96 -7.28 -15.04
CA THR A 9 -7.75 -8.52 -15.06
C THR A 9 -7.03 -9.69 -14.39
N SER A 10 -7.77 -10.66 -13.87
CA SER A 10 -7.22 -11.95 -13.42
C SER A 10 -7.22 -13.02 -14.52
N LEU A 11 -7.79 -12.72 -15.69
CA LEU A 11 -7.82 -13.61 -16.83
C LEU A 11 -6.51 -13.50 -17.61
N PRO A 12 -6.00 -14.58 -18.20
CA PRO A 12 -4.82 -14.52 -19.06
C PRO A 12 -5.10 -13.72 -20.35
N GLU A 13 -4.03 -13.15 -20.93
CA GLU A 13 -4.10 -12.22 -22.07
C GLU A 13 -4.77 -12.85 -23.31
N ASP A 14 -4.58 -14.15 -23.51
CA ASP A 14 -5.20 -14.96 -24.56
C ASP A 14 -6.73 -15.10 -24.44
N SER A 15 -7.31 -14.71 -23.30
CA SER A 15 -8.76 -14.65 -23.11
C SER A 15 -9.42 -13.46 -23.81
N PHE A 16 -8.62 -12.51 -24.31
CA PHE A 16 -9.09 -11.33 -25.00
C PHE A 16 -8.68 -11.44 -26.47
N ASN A 17 -9.67 -11.54 -27.36
CA ASN A 17 -9.42 -11.44 -28.79
C ASN A 17 -8.68 -10.14 -29.10
N GLU A 18 -7.76 -10.17 -30.08
CA GLU A 18 -6.88 -9.06 -30.48
C GLU A 18 -7.62 -7.72 -30.52
N THR A 19 -7.60 -7.02 -29.40
CA THR A 19 -8.18 -5.70 -29.23
C THR A 19 -7.01 -4.75 -29.27
N GLU A 20 -6.63 -4.33 -30.48
CA GLU A 20 -5.48 -3.43 -30.71
C GLU A 20 -5.56 -2.11 -29.92
N ALA A 21 -6.75 -1.77 -29.40
CA ALA A 21 -7.02 -0.53 -28.67
C ALA A 21 -6.80 -0.60 -27.14
N LEU A 22 -6.57 -1.78 -26.55
CA LEU A 22 -6.61 -1.95 -25.08
C LEU A 22 -5.35 -2.65 -24.55
N ASP A 23 -4.59 -1.98 -23.68
CA ASP A 23 -3.45 -2.62 -23.02
C ASP A 23 -3.91 -3.48 -21.84
N ILE A 24 -3.61 -4.77 -21.89
CA ILE A 24 -4.05 -5.73 -20.88
C ILE A 24 -2.94 -5.97 -19.85
N TYR A 25 -3.32 -5.95 -18.58
CA TYR A 25 -2.46 -6.24 -17.44
C TYR A 25 -3.07 -7.34 -16.57
N THR A 26 -2.37 -8.46 -16.47
CA THR A 26 -2.73 -9.55 -15.56
C THR A 26 -2.36 -9.18 -14.13
N VAL A 27 -3.37 -9.03 -13.28
CA VAL A 27 -3.21 -8.82 -11.84
C VAL A 27 -2.64 -10.09 -11.22
N THR A 28 -1.50 -9.96 -10.54
CA THR A 28 -0.77 -11.10 -10.01
C THR A 28 -0.26 -10.84 -8.60
N ALA A 29 0.02 -11.92 -7.88
CA ALA A 29 0.69 -11.86 -6.59
C ALA A 29 2.10 -11.25 -6.74
N THR A 30 2.54 -10.45 -5.76
CA THR A 30 3.84 -9.79 -5.76
C THR A 30 4.98 -10.81 -5.88
N LYS A 31 4.87 -11.95 -5.19
CA LYS A 31 5.87 -13.03 -5.27
C LYS A 31 5.97 -13.63 -6.68
N VAL A 32 4.82 -13.82 -7.35
CA VAL A 32 4.78 -14.37 -8.71
C VAL A 32 5.42 -13.35 -9.65
N TYR A 33 5.03 -12.09 -9.55
CA TYR A 33 5.61 -10.99 -10.32
C TYR A 33 7.14 -10.92 -10.24
N LEU A 34 7.72 -11.08 -9.05
CA LEU A 34 9.16 -11.02 -8.84
C LEU A 34 9.93 -12.17 -9.51
N ARG A 35 9.26 -13.29 -9.85
CA ARG A 35 9.85 -14.46 -10.52
C ARG A 35 9.73 -14.41 -12.04
N LEU A 36 8.90 -13.52 -12.57
CA LEU A 36 8.74 -13.34 -14.01
C LEU A 36 9.99 -12.73 -14.64
N ASP A 37 10.24 -13.05 -15.90
CA ASP A 37 11.23 -12.35 -16.71
C ASP A 37 10.77 -10.91 -17.05
N GLU A 38 11.70 -10.06 -17.46
CA GLU A 38 11.41 -8.64 -17.73
C GLU A 38 10.40 -8.40 -18.85
N ARG A 39 10.28 -9.31 -19.83
CA ARG A 39 9.26 -9.20 -20.88
C ARG A 39 7.88 -9.49 -20.29
N SER A 40 7.75 -10.56 -19.53
CA SER A 40 6.49 -10.94 -18.85
C SER A 40 6.03 -9.90 -17.83
N LYS A 41 6.96 -9.28 -17.08
CA LYS A 41 6.64 -8.21 -16.11
C LYS A 41 5.94 -6.98 -16.72
N ARG A 42 6.05 -6.74 -18.02
CA ARG A 42 5.40 -5.61 -18.71
C ARG A 42 3.88 -5.77 -18.81
N ARG A 43 3.39 -7.02 -18.81
CA ARG A 43 1.96 -7.38 -18.89
C ARG A 43 1.37 -7.81 -17.55
N HIS A 44 2.11 -7.66 -16.46
CA HIS A 44 1.66 -8.07 -15.12
C HIS A 44 1.63 -6.90 -14.15
N MET A 45 0.60 -6.86 -13.30
CA MET A 45 0.39 -5.81 -12.31
C MET A 45 0.31 -6.41 -10.89
N PRO A 46 1.39 -6.34 -10.10
CA PRO A 46 1.34 -6.65 -8.67
C PRO A 46 0.76 -5.46 -7.89
N PHE A 47 0.44 -5.66 -6.61
CA PHE A 47 0.22 -4.52 -5.72
C PHE A 47 1.56 -3.84 -5.42
N CYS A 48 1.89 -2.79 -6.17
CA CYS A 48 3.09 -1.99 -5.96
C CYS A 48 2.76 -0.52 -6.20
N PHE A 49 2.80 0.29 -5.14
CA PHE A 49 2.38 1.70 -5.19
C PHE A 49 2.99 2.48 -6.35
N PHE A 50 4.31 2.34 -6.56
CA PHE A 50 5.00 3.05 -7.63
C PHE A 50 4.52 2.61 -9.02
N ARG A 51 4.41 1.30 -9.29
CA ARG A 51 3.95 0.80 -10.60
C ARG A 51 2.48 1.14 -10.86
N LEU A 52 1.64 1.12 -9.82
CA LEU A 52 0.26 1.57 -9.94
C LEU A 52 0.23 3.05 -10.32
N ARG A 53 0.97 3.91 -9.62
CA ARG A 53 1.05 5.35 -9.96
C ARG A 53 1.53 5.59 -11.39
N GLU A 54 2.55 4.86 -11.85
CA GLU A 54 3.01 4.92 -13.25
C GLU A 54 1.92 4.52 -14.25
N LEU A 55 1.17 3.46 -13.94
CA LEU A 55 0.04 3.01 -14.76
C LEU A 55 -1.00 4.11 -14.91
N PHE A 56 -1.45 4.71 -13.80
CA PHE A 56 -2.46 5.77 -13.81
C PHE A 56 -1.99 7.03 -14.57
N ASN A 57 -0.69 7.36 -14.52
CA ASN A 57 -0.16 8.48 -15.32
C ASN A 57 -0.03 8.15 -16.81
N LYS A 58 0.00 6.87 -17.18
CA LYS A 58 0.20 6.41 -18.57
C LYS A 58 -1.10 6.39 -19.37
N TYR A 59 -2.24 6.14 -18.73
CA TYR A 59 -3.53 5.91 -19.41
C TYR A 59 -4.55 6.99 -19.07
N ASP A 60 -5.45 7.24 -20.01
CA ASP A 60 -6.56 8.18 -19.84
C ASP A 60 -7.75 7.47 -19.17
N ARG A 61 -7.86 6.14 -19.36
CA ARG A 61 -8.88 5.29 -18.76
C ARG A 61 -8.32 3.93 -18.37
N ILE A 62 -8.71 3.45 -17.18
CA ILE A 62 -8.40 2.10 -16.70
C ILE A 62 -9.68 1.38 -16.30
N TRP A 63 -9.87 0.21 -16.90
CA TRP A 63 -10.91 -0.75 -16.56
C TRP A 63 -10.37 -1.74 -15.52
N VAL A 64 -11.13 -2.01 -14.46
CA VAL A 64 -10.71 -2.89 -13.37
C VAL A 64 -11.68 -4.06 -13.26
N HIS A 65 -11.27 -5.18 -13.84
CA HIS A 65 -11.91 -6.48 -13.63
C HIS A 65 -11.35 -7.19 -12.39
N ALA A 66 -10.05 -7.01 -12.09
CA ALA A 66 -9.42 -7.53 -10.89
C ALA A 66 -8.62 -6.44 -10.17
N VAL A 67 -8.69 -6.43 -8.83
CA VAL A 67 -7.99 -5.46 -7.99
C VAL A 67 -6.68 -6.09 -7.49
N PRO A 68 -5.50 -5.50 -7.77
CA PRO A 68 -4.25 -5.94 -7.14
C PRO A 68 -4.35 -5.65 -5.64
N VAL A 69 -4.10 -6.62 -4.77
CA VAL A 69 -4.19 -6.41 -3.31
C VAL A 69 -2.88 -6.78 -2.62
N PRO A 70 -2.55 -6.14 -1.48
CA PRO A 70 -1.40 -6.54 -0.67
C PRO A 70 -1.45 -8.03 -0.30
N ASP A 71 -0.32 -8.73 -0.49
CA ASP A 71 -0.25 -10.20 -0.44
C ASP A 71 1.02 -10.74 0.26
N SER A 72 1.61 -9.95 1.15
CA SER A 72 2.74 -10.38 1.99
C SER A 72 2.44 -11.64 2.81
N ALA A 73 3.51 -12.28 3.32
CA ALA A 73 3.39 -13.47 4.16
C ALA A 73 2.47 -13.27 5.37
N LEU A 74 2.59 -12.11 6.03
CA LEU A 74 1.72 -11.69 7.13
C LEU A 74 0.92 -10.45 6.74
N LEU A 75 -0.34 -10.64 6.34
CA LEU A 75 -1.29 -9.56 6.14
C LEU A 75 -2.17 -9.37 7.38
N GLN A 76 -1.98 -8.27 8.11
CA GLN A 76 -2.88 -7.81 9.17
C GLN A 76 -3.97 -6.90 8.57
N GLY A 77 -5.21 -7.07 9.04
CA GLY A 77 -6.35 -6.28 8.55
C GLY A 77 -6.83 -6.65 7.15
N ARG A 78 -6.82 -7.95 6.82
CA ARG A 78 -7.25 -8.50 5.52
C ARG A 78 -8.62 -7.98 5.05
N GLN A 79 -9.58 -7.79 5.97
CA GLN A 79 -10.90 -7.25 5.63
C GLN A 79 -10.84 -5.81 5.11
N SER A 80 -9.84 -5.03 5.53
CA SER A 80 -9.64 -3.64 5.09
C SER A 80 -8.76 -3.52 3.84
N ALA A 81 -7.96 -4.54 3.51
CA ALA A 81 -7.00 -4.48 2.41
C ALA A 81 -7.63 -4.22 1.04
N LEU A 82 -8.77 -4.85 0.74
CA LEU A 82 -9.48 -4.61 -0.52
C LEU A 82 -9.98 -3.16 -0.60
N PHE A 83 -10.70 -2.70 0.44
CA PHE A 83 -11.24 -1.34 0.47
C PHE A 83 -10.15 -0.27 0.45
N PHE A 84 -9.06 -0.49 1.18
CA PHE A 84 -7.88 0.37 1.11
C PHE A 84 -7.36 0.45 -0.32
N THR A 85 -7.27 -0.68 -1.01
CA THR A 85 -6.75 -0.69 -2.38
C THR A 85 -7.69 0.00 -3.34
N GLU A 86 -9.00 -0.26 -3.27
CA GLU A 86 -9.99 0.45 -4.09
C GLU A 86 -9.94 1.96 -3.86
N ALA A 87 -9.88 2.41 -2.60
CA ALA A 87 -9.73 3.82 -2.26
C ALA A 87 -8.41 4.40 -2.80
N LEU A 88 -7.32 3.63 -2.74
CA LEU A 88 -6.02 4.04 -3.27
C LEU A 88 -6.07 4.17 -4.80
N LEU A 89 -6.66 3.22 -5.51
CA LEU A 89 -6.81 3.28 -6.97
C LEU A 89 -7.66 4.49 -7.37
N ASN A 90 -8.77 4.74 -6.69
CA ASN A 90 -9.59 5.94 -6.91
C ASN A 90 -8.81 7.24 -6.65
N ASN A 91 -7.97 7.27 -5.62
CA ASN A 91 -7.11 8.43 -5.36
C ASN A 91 -6.06 8.63 -6.46
N LEU A 92 -5.37 7.57 -6.89
CA LEU A 92 -4.40 7.62 -7.99
C LEU A 92 -5.05 8.05 -9.30
N ALA A 93 -6.26 7.56 -9.59
CA ALA A 93 -7.05 7.96 -10.75
C ALA A 93 -7.34 9.46 -10.75
N ARG A 94 -7.85 9.99 -9.63
CA ARG A 94 -8.13 11.43 -9.47
C ARG A 94 -6.88 12.28 -9.59
N GLN A 95 -5.75 11.86 -9.00
CA GLN A 95 -4.48 12.59 -9.11
C GLN A 95 -3.96 12.65 -10.54
N ALA A 96 -4.13 11.56 -11.31
CA ALA A 96 -3.64 11.48 -12.68
C ALA A 96 -4.62 12.04 -13.72
N GLY A 97 -5.85 12.39 -13.33
CA GLY A 97 -6.92 12.71 -14.28
C GLY A 97 -7.34 11.50 -15.14
N CYS A 98 -7.11 10.29 -14.65
CA CYS A 98 -7.48 9.03 -15.30
C CYS A 98 -8.90 8.62 -14.90
N GLU A 99 -9.72 8.25 -15.87
CA GLU A 99 -11.03 7.63 -15.62
C GLU A 99 -10.83 6.19 -15.11
N LEU A 100 -11.49 5.83 -14.00
CA LEU A 100 -11.39 4.51 -13.40
C LEU A 100 -12.75 3.84 -13.36
N ILE A 101 -12.87 2.67 -13.99
CA ILE A 101 -14.16 1.95 -14.13
C ILE A 101 -14.01 0.53 -13.59
N PHE A 102 -14.74 0.20 -12.53
CA PHE A 102 -14.79 -1.16 -11.99
C PHE A 102 -15.85 -1.99 -12.76
N LEU A 103 -15.42 -3.11 -13.36
CA LEU A 103 -16.26 -3.95 -14.23
C LEU A 103 -17.09 -4.98 -13.46
N THR A 104 -16.66 -5.37 -12.27
CA THR A 104 -17.30 -6.40 -11.45
C THR A 104 -17.67 -5.86 -10.07
N HIS A 105 -18.87 -6.18 -9.62
CA HIS A 105 -19.26 -5.97 -8.22
C HIS A 105 -18.58 -7.04 -7.34
N ARG A 106 -17.55 -6.63 -6.60
CA ARG A 106 -17.05 -7.23 -5.35
C ARG A 106 -16.94 -8.76 -5.32
N HIS A 107 -16.26 -9.38 -6.29
CA HIS A 107 -15.76 -10.74 -6.13
C HIS A 107 -14.24 -10.75 -6.21
N GLN A 108 -13.59 -10.91 -5.06
CA GLN A 108 -12.16 -11.14 -4.98
C GLN A 108 -11.89 -12.58 -5.44
N PRO A 109 -11.04 -12.82 -6.45
CA PRO A 109 -10.45 -14.13 -6.61
C PRO A 109 -9.64 -14.40 -5.35
N SER A 110 -9.92 -15.48 -4.64
CA SER A 110 -9.03 -15.94 -3.58
C SER A 110 -7.70 -16.34 -4.23
N LEU A 111 -6.72 -15.45 -4.26
CA LEU A 111 -5.34 -15.84 -4.54
C LEU A 111 -4.99 -16.90 -3.48
N LYS A 112 -4.97 -18.16 -3.89
CA LYS A 112 -4.70 -19.30 -3.01
C LYS A 112 -3.36 -19.06 -2.31
N SER A 113 -3.35 -19.35 -1.01
CA SER A 113 -2.42 -18.88 0.01
C SER A 113 -0.95 -19.32 -0.10
N THR A 114 -0.54 -19.98 -1.18
CA THR A 114 0.80 -20.57 -1.35
C THR A 114 1.85 -19.59 -1.89
N ASP A 115 1.42 -18.49 -2.53
CA ASP A 115 2.31 -17.58 -3.24
C ASP A 115 2.55 -16.22 -2.56
N ARG A 116 2.69 -16.23 -1.23
CA ARG A 116 3.02 -15.01 -0.47
C ARG A 116 4.52 -14.70 -0.45
N LEU A 117 4.86 -13.41 -0.41
CA LEU A 117 6.24 -12.93 -0.31
C LEU A 117 6.83 -13.29 1.06
N PRO A 118 7.80 -14.23 1.17
CA PRO A 118 8.31 -14.71 2.45
C PRO A 118 9.04 -13.59 3.21
N GLY A 119 8.88 -13.57 4.54
CA GLY A 119 9.56 -12.60 5.40
C GLY A 119 9.13 -11.14 5.18
N SER A 120 7.94 -10.92 4.62
CA SER A 120 7.32 -9.61 4.49
C SER A 120 5.99 -9.55 5.24
N ALA A 121 5.61 -8.36 5.67
CA ALA A 121 4.36 -8.09 6.35
C ALA A 121 3.69 -6.85 5.76
N ASP A 122 2.37 -6.94 5.63
CA ASP A 122 1.49 -5.84 5.32
C ASP A 122 0.56 -5.65 6.52
N SER A 123 0.25 -4.41 6.85
CA SER A 123 -0.70 -4.05 7.88
C SER A 123 -1.59 -2.97 7.34
N VAL A 124 -2.87 -3.29 7.13
CA VAL A 124 -3.88 -2.31 6.70
C VAL A 124 -4.88 -2.15 7.84
N GLN A 125 -4.97 -0.95 8.41
CA GLN A 125 -5.95 -0.63 9.44
C GLN A 125 -6.96 0.35 8.87
N CYS A 126 -8.23 0.16 9.21
CA CYS A 126 -9.31 1.10 8.90
C CYS A 126 -9.86 1.67 10.21
N MET A 127 -9.96 2.99 10.28
CA MET A 127 -10.46 3.75 11.42
C MET A 127 -11.55 4.69 10.95
N HIS A 128 -12.48 5.04 11.85
CA HIS A 128 -13.48 6.06 11.54
C HIS A 128 -12.87 7.43 11.81
N LEU A 129 -13.17 8.40 10.95
CA LEU A 129 -12.78 9.79 11.14
C LEU A 129 -14.00 10.60 11.59
N ALA A 130 -13.87 11.33 12.69
CA ALA A 130 -14.89 12.28 13.14
C ALA A 130 -14.89 13.56 12.27
N THR A 131 -13.73 13.91 11.72
CA THR A 131 -13.46 15.13 10.95
C THR A 131 -12.94 14.79 9.55
N LYS A 132 -13.16 15.69 8.58
CA LYS A 132 -12.65 15.54 7.20
C LYS A 132 -11.25 16.14 7.07
N ASP A 133 -10.34 15.68 7.91
CA ASP A 133 -8.97 16.18 7.94
C ASP A 133 -8.15 15.66 6.75
N ASP A 134 -7.15 16.44 6.36
CA ASP A 134 -6.20 16.08 5.31
C ASP A 134 -5.32 14.90 5.76
N ALA A 135 -4.98 13.99 4.84
CA ALA A 135 -4.11 12.86 5.12
C ALA A 135 -2.74 13.27 5.69
N ARG A 136 -2.21 14.43 5.29
CA ARG A 136 -1.01 15.01 5.91
C ARG A 136 -1.25 15.38 7.36
N VAL A 137 -2.36 16.05 7.68
CA VAL A 137 -2.73 16.42 9.05
C VAL A 137 -2.92 15.18 9.91
N LEU A 138 -3.52 14.12 9.37
CA LEU A 138 -3.67 12.84 10.06
C LEU A 138 -2.32 12.13 10.30
N ALA A 139 -1.39 12.22 9.35
CA ALA A 139 -0.03 11.71 9.53
C ALA A 139 0.76 12.52 10.57
N GLU A 140 0.63 13.85 10.55
CA GLU A 140 1.19 14.74 11.58
C GLU A 140 0.61 14.43 12.94
N HIS A 141 -0.70 14.27 13.07
CA HIS A 141 -1.36 13.90 14.32
C HIS A 141 -0.84 12.57 14.86
N TYR A 142 -0.69 11.57 13.99
CA TYR A 142 -0.07 10.29 14.36
C TYR A 142 1.36 10.47 14.89
N ALA A 143 2.17 11.28 14.21
CA ALA A 143 3.54 11.57 14.62
C ALA A 143 3.60 12.28 15.99
N HIS A 144 2.67 13.20 16.28
CA HIS A 144 2.58 13.89 17.58
C HIS A 144 1.99 13.02 18.69
N TRP A 145 1.15 12.04 18.33
CA TRP A 145 0.56 11.11 19.29
C TRP A 145 1.55 10.02 19.74
N LEU A 146 2.39 9.51 18.83
CA LEU A 146 3.33 8.42 19.10
C LEU A 146 4.23 8.62 20.35
N PRO A 147 4.79 9.82 20.63
CA PRO A 147 5.58 10.08 21.84
C PRO A 147 4.86 9.89 23.18
N LYS A 148 3.53 9.70 23.19
CA LYS A 148 2.80 9.28 24.40
C LYS A 148 3.18 7.87 24.86
N ILE A 149 3.80 7.07 23.99
CA ILE A 149 4.34 5.75 24.32
C ILE A 149 5.73 5.91 24.93
N ILE A 150 5.95 5.31 26.09
CA ILE A 150 7.22 5.40 26.84
C ILE A 150 8.40 5.01 25.93
N GLY A 151 9.39 5.90 25.87
CA GLY A 151 10.62 5.71 25.10
C GLY A 151 10.50 6.04 23.61
N VAL A 152 9.31 6.33 23.08
CA VAL A 152 9.11 6.71 21.68
C VAL A 152 9.32 8.20 21.50
N THR A 153 10.05 8.58 20.46
CA THR A 153 10.18 9.96 19.97
C THR A 153 9.99 9.96 18.46
N THR A 154 9.51 11.07 17.93
CA THR A 154 9.23 11.24 16.50
C THR A 154 9.86 12.52 15.99
N SER A 155 10.24 12.52 14.71
CA SER A 155 10.60 13.72 13.98
C SER A 155 9.79 13.74 12.69
N PHE A 156 9.02 14.80 12.48
CA PHE A 156 8.15 14.97 11.33
C PHE A 156 8.45 16.30 10.66
N THR A 157 8.77 16.26 9.37
CA THR A 157 9.06 17.41 8.52
C THR A 157 8.41 17.19 7.16
N ASP A 158 8.47 18.18 6.25
CA ASP A 158 7.89 18.03 4.92
C ASP A 158 8.41 16.82 4.14
N ASN A 159 9.70 16.48 4.29
CA ASN A 159 10.35 15.45 3.48
C ASN A 159 10.70 14.17 4.26
N HIS A 160 10.58 14.19 5.58
CA HIS A 160 11.10 13.13 6.43
C HIS A 160 10.22 12.87 7.64
N PHE A 161 9.99 11.59 7.92
CA PHE A 161 9.32 11.10 9.11
C PHE A 161 10.15 9.97 9.74
N SER A 162 10.62 10.15 10.96
CA SER A 162 11.28 9.09 11.74
C SER A 162 10.58 8.80 13.06
N ILE A 163 10.73 7.55 13.47
CA ILE A 163 10.30 7.03 14.77
C ILE A 163 11.56 6.48 15.43
N SER A 164 11.83 6.93 16.64
CA SER A 164 12.98 6.50 17.45
C SER A 164 12.51 5.90 18.77
N LEU A 165 13.20 4.87 19.23
CA LEU A 165 12.96 4.21 20.52
C LEU A 165 14.20 4.38 21.39
N PHE A 166 14.06 5.00 22.56
CA PHE A 166 15.16 5.38 23.46
C PHE A 166 16.30 6.12 22.74
N GLY A 167 15.95 7.04 21.84
CA GLY A 167 16.89 7.83 21.04
C GLY A 167 17.49 7.11 19.82
N VAL A 168 17.18 5.83 19.62
CA VAL A 168 17.67 5.06 18.46
C VAL A 168 16.61 5.05 17.36
N PRO A 169 16.93 5.47 16.11
CA PRO A 169 15.97 5.45 15.01
C PRO A 169 15.58 4.01 14.67
N VAL A 170 14.31 3.68 14.92
CA VAL A 170 13.75 2.34 14.64
C VAL A 170 13.11 2.26 13.26
N LEU A 171 12.57 3.37 12.76
CA LEU A 171 12.05 3.52 11.41
C LEU A 171 12.40 4.91 10.88
N GLU A 172 12.91 4.96 9.65
CA GLU A 172 13.17 6.19 8.91
C GLU A 172 12.41 6.13 7.59
N MET A 173 11.72 7.22 7.26
CA MET A 173 10.89 7.31 6.07
C MET A 173 11.05 8.67 5.38
N THR A 174 10.87 8.66 4.07
CA THR A 174 10.89 9.86 3.23
C THR A 174 9.52 10.08 2.60
N THR A 175 9.08 11.32 2.54
CA THR A 175 7.81 11.68 1.89
C THR A 175 7.89 11.40 0.40
N VAL A 176 6.86 10.76 -0.16
CA VAL A 176 6.74 10.44 -1.59
C VAL A 176 5.62 11.25 -2.25
N VAL A 177 4.49 11.36 -1.57
CA VAL A 177 3.31 12.11 -2.02
C VAL A 177 2.61 12.70 -0.81
N TYR A 178 2.20 13.95 -0.94
CA TYR A 178 1.12 14.55 -0.16
C TYR A 178 0.05 15.08 -1.12
N CYS A 179 -1.17 14.62 -0.94
CA CYS A 179 -2.38 15.27 -1.41
C CYS A 179 -3.42 15.21 -0.29
N ARG A 180 -4.53 15.90 -0.50
CA ARG A 180 -5.62 15.99 0.48
C ARG A 180 -6.02 14.64 1.09
N GLU A 181 -6.11 13.60 0.27
CA GLU A 181 -6.54 12.28 0.69
C GLU A 181 -5.39 11.30 0.93
N LEU A 182 -4.17 11.57 0.47
CA LEU A 182 -3.07 10.60 0.54
C LEU A 182 -1.76 11.24 1.02
N ALA A 183 -1.28 10.76 2.16
CA ALA A 183 0.10 10.94 2.60
C ALA A 183 0.84 9.60 2.51
N SER A 184 1.88 9.54 1.68
CA SER A 184 2.66 8.33 1.45
C SER A 184 4.12 8.54 1.76
N PHE A 185 4.67 7.65 2.57
CA PHE A 185 6.05 7.66 3.03
C PHE A 185 6.75 6.38 2.57
N ARG A 186 7.90 6.51 1.92
CA ARG A 186 8.76 5.37 1.59
C ARG A 186 9.67 5.08 2.77
N LEU A 187 9.72 3.83 3.22
CA LEU A 187 10.69 3.42 4.24
C LEU A 187 12.10 3.40 3.63
N THR A 188 13.03 4.06 4.33
CA THR A 188 14.42 4.23 3.88
C THR A 188 15.42 3.66 4.89
N GLY A 189 15.04 3.47 6.15
CA GLY A 189 15.97 3.02 7.18
C GLY A 189 15.35 2.76 8.54
N GLY A 190 16.19 2.85 9.57
CA GLY A 190 15.89 2.45 10.95
C GLY A 190 16.23 0.99 11.28
N LEU A 191 16.45 0.74 12.58
CA LEU A 191 16.90 -0.55 13.11
C LEU A 191 15.94 -1.72 12.80
N LEU A 192 14.65 -1.45 12.67
CA LEU A 192 13.64 -2.50 12.48
C LEU A 192 13.38 -2.84 11.02
N PHE A 193 13.95 -2.08 10.07
CA PHE A 193 13.67 -2.20 8.65
C PHE A 193 14.89 -2.71 7.87
N ARG A 194 14.67 -3.69 6.99
CA ARG A 194 15.72 -4.16 6.07
C ARG A 194 15.82 -3.23 4.85
N ARG A 195 16.94 -2.53 4.62
CA ARG A 195 17.03 -1.47 3.59
C ARG A 195 16.86 -1.93 2.12
N SER A 196 17.36 -3.11 1.76
CA SER A 196 17.32 -3.61 0.36
C SER A 196 16.07 -4.46 0.12
N GLN A 197 14.98 -3.83 -0.33
CA GLN A 197 13.71 -4.52 -0.62
C GLN A 197 13.21 -4.21 -2.03
N ASN A 198 12.73 -5.25 -2.70
CA ASN A 198 11.99 -5.15 -3.95
C ASN A 198 10.71 -6.00 -3.82
N PRO A 199 9.51 -5.39 -3.88
CA PRO A 199 9.24 -3.96 -4.06
C PRO A 199 9.63 -3.09 -2.84
N PRO A 200 9.74 -1.75 -3.01
CA PRO A 200 9.95 -0.84 -1.88
C PRO A 200 8.77 -0.87 -0.90
N ALA A 201 9.08 -0.69 0.39
CA ALA A 201 8.07 -0.60 1.44
C ALA A 201 7.56 0.83 1.63
N TYR A 202 6.28 0.95 1.93
CA TYR A 202 5.60 2.23 2.10
C TYR A 202 4.72 2.24 3.35
N PHE A 203 4.57 3.42 3.95
CA PHE A 203 3.58 3.70 4.96
C PHE A 203 2.63 4.77 4.42
N HIS A 204 1.35 4.45 4.37
CA HIS A 204 0.31 5.29 3.78
C HIS A 204 -0.69 5.73 4.86
N PHE A 205 -1.14 6.97 4.76
CA PHE A 205 -2.37 7.48 5.34
C PHE A 205 -3.26 7.87 4.17
N LEU A 206 -4.42 7.22 4.07
CA LEU A 206 -5.41 7.45 3.03
C LEU A 206 -6.74 7.81 3.69
N ALA A 207 -7.14 9.08 3.57
CA ALA A 207 -8.41 9.59 4.02
C ALA A 207 -9.47 9.41 2.92
N ASP A 208 -10.53 8.68 3.22
CA ASP A 208 -11.63 8.41 2.30
C ASP A 208 -12.96 8.65 3.03
N GLU A 209 -13.62 9.76 2.69
CA GLU A 209 -14.85 10.24 3.31
C GLU A 209 -14.78 10.31 4.85
N SER A 210 -15.31 9.30 5.55
CA SER A 210 -15.34 9.18 7.01
C SER A 210 -14.42 8.06 7.53
N ARG A 211 -13.43 7.67 6.73
CA ARG A 211 -12.51 6.58 7.03
C ARG A 211 -11.07 7.03 6.84
N LEU A 212 -10.22 6.60 7.77
CA LEU A 212 -8.77 6.64 7.62
C LEU A 212 -8.27 5.23 7.43
N TYR A 213 -7.60 4.99 6.30
CA TYR A 213 -6.77 3.83 6.12
C TYR A 213 -5.33 4.18 6.44
N THR A 214 -4.74 3.44 7.38
CA THR A 214 -3.29 3.46 7.57
C THR A 214 -2.73 2.13 7.08
N ALA A 215 -1.79 2.17 6.14
CA ALA A 215 -1.27 0.96 5.53
C ALA A 215 0.25 0.93 5.52
N LEU A 216 0.84 -0.04 6.22
CA LEU A 216 2.24 -0.42 6.07
C LEU A 216 2.32 -1.55 5.06
N ILE A 217 2.99 -1.32 3.93
CA ILE A 217 3.00 -2.21 2.77
C ILE A 217 4.43 -2.67 2.48
N HIS A 218 4.58 -3.94 2.14
CA HIS A 218 5.83 -4.64 1.79
C HIS A 218 6.89 -4.58 2.88
N PHE A 219 6.53 -4.43 4.16
CA PHE A 219 7.50 -4.29 5.24
C PHE A 219 8.26 -5.60 5.49
N SER A 220 9.57 -5.62 5.20
CA SER A 220 10.44 -6.70 5.67
C SER A 220 11.19 -6.30 6.96
N PRO A 221 10.95 -6.99 8.08
CA PRO A 221 11.64 -6.71 9.33
C PRO A 221 13.13 -7.06 9.23
N ALA A 222 13.96 -6.31 9.95
CA ALA A 222 15.36 -6.66 10.14
C ALA A 222 15.53 -7.91 11.02
N LEU A 223 14.60 -8.13 11.96
CA LEU A 223 14.57 -9.29 12.86
C LEU A 223 14.29 -10.60 12.11
N TRP A 224 14.79 -11.71 12.67
CA TRP A 224 14.42 -13.04 12.21
C TRP A 224 12.91 -13.26 12.32
N TRP A 225 12.31 -13.90 11.30
CA TRP A 225 10.87 -13.93 11.11
C TRP A 225 10.04 -14.45 12.30
N PRO A 226 10.44 -15.51 13.02
CA PRO A 226 9.75 -15.94 14.23
C PRO A 226 9.74 -14.86 15.32
N LEU A 227 10.88 -14.18 15.55
CA LEU A 227 10.99 -13.10 16.54
C LEU A 227 10.08 -11.93 16.17
N TYR A 228 10.01 -11.56 14.90
CA TYR A 228 9.09 -10.54 14.40
C TYR A 228 7.63 -10.86 14.75
N ARG A 229 7.21 -12.11 14.47
CA ARG A 229 5.81 -12.54 14.68
C ARG A 229 5.37 -12.49 16.14
N ILE A 230 6.29 -12.70 17.09
CA ILE A 230 5.99 -12.68 18.52
C ILE A 230 6.18 -11.30 19.17
N SER A 231 6.92 -10.38 18.54
CA SER A 231 7.27 -9.08 19.12
C SER A 231 6.63 -7.90 18.37
N GLN A 232 7.21 -7.53 17.22
CA GLN A 232 6.85 -6.34 16.47
C GLN A 232 5.43 -6.39 15.91
N GLY A 233 4.98 -7.56 15.44
CA GLY A 233 3.61 -7.73 14.92
C GLY A 233 2.54 -7.39 15.97
N PRO A 234 2.58 -8.00 17.17
CA PRO A 234 1.70 -7.65 18.28
C PRO A 234 1.82 -6.21 18.77
N ILE A 235 3.05 -5.69 18.92
CA ILE A 235 3.28 -4.30 19.35
C ILE A 235 2.66 -3.33 18.34
N HIS A 236 2.89 -3.53 17.04
CA HIS A 236 2.29 -2.69 16.01
C HIS A 236 0.76 -2.70 16.09
N LYS A 237 0.15 -3.87 16.24
CA LYS A 237 -1.31 -3.98 16.41
C LYS A 237 -1.82 -3.21 17.64
N MET A 238 -1.10 -3.30 18.76
CA MET A 238 -1.41 -2.56 19.99
C MET A 238 -1.31 -1.04 19.79
N VAL A 239 -0.23 -0.57 19.15
CA VAL A 239 -0.04 0.85 18.82
C VAL A 239 -1.18 1.37 17.96
N MET A 240 -1.57 0.64 16.92
CA MET A 240 -2.67 1.05 16.04
C MET A 240 -4.03 1.04 16.75
N HIS A 241 -4.24 0.10 17.68
CA HIS A 241 -5.45 0.09 18.51
C HIS A 241 -5.50 1.29 19.46
N ALA A 242 -4.39 1.60 20.13
CA ALA A 242 -4.32 2.76 21.01
C ALA A 242 -4.49 4.09 20.24
N TYR A 243 -3.93 4.18 19.03
CA TYR A 243 -4.12 5.34 18.17
C TYR A 243 -5.60 5.52 17.78
N ARG A 244 -6.27 4.42 17.41
CA ARG A 244 -7.70 4.46 17.08
C ARG A 244 -8.58 5.02 18.21
N CYS A 245 -8.22 4.78 19.47
CA CYS A 245 -8.95 5.34 20.62
C CYS A 245 -8.67 6.83 20.88
N ASN A 246 -7.72 7.43 20.15
CA ASN A 246 -7.35 8.85 20.25
C ASN A 246 -7.75 9.65 18.99
N LEU A 247 -8.49 9.03 18.06
CA LEU A 247 -9.02 9.66 16.84
C LEU A 247 -10.46 10.14 17.03
#